data_AF-A0A8S3WRF9-F1
#
_entry.id   AF-A0A8S3WRF9-F1
#
_cell.length_a   1.000
_cell.length_b   1.000
_cell.length_c   1.000
_cell.angle_alpha   90.00
_cell.angle_beta   90.00
_cell.angle_gamma   90.00
#
_symmetry.space_group_name_H-M   'P 1'
#
loop_
_entity.id
_entity.type
_entity.pdbx_description
1 polymer ?
#
loop_
_entity_poly.entity_id
_entity_poly.type
_entity_poly.pdbx_seq_one_letter_code
_entity_poly.pdbx_strand_id
1 'polypeptide(L)'
;MADMVSKFLLLKDAILKALIDLKEKTMFSTYELDLLQDLSTTLTIVKSTVEAICQEKANLLTADTALQFMVTKLQENNGVISRRLLEALTLRIAQRRQTDLVCTLKYLHNPNKYYLEQSSTVFPKVGNDVITKVIVDIQKKYFNQRPSTITYTGASDDEDDMFLADLQHCQNEEASRITIMSIKEQLQKKIDDEMCARPSTSTATCEDDLESSIKMQMALYDAGAPRQIHLTQAYDVLMCIPPTSVEYERVFSSTKYICNHLRCKLSDDSLDALSFLRSHFQRIRKKQ
;
A
#
# COMPACT_ATOMS: atom_id res chain seq x y z
N MET A 1 -6.37 -12.91 22.33
CA MET A 1 -5.47 -13.51 23.35
C MET A 1 -4.86 -12.43 24.24
N ALA A 2 -4.14 -11.43 23.70
CA ALA A 2 -3.58 -10.32 24.48
C ALA A 2 -4.56 -9.74 25.53
N ASP A 3 -5.74 -9.30 25.10
CA ASP A 3 -6.75 -8.68 25.97
C ASP A 3 -7.34 -9.65 27.02
N MET A 4 -7.19 -10.97 26.84
CA MET A 4 -7.59 -11.97 27.83
C MET A 4 -6.54 -12.10 28.93
N VAL A 5 -5.25 -12.14 28.57
CA VAL A 5 -4.14 -12.17 29.54
C VAL A 5 -4.12 -10.88 30.36
N SER A 6 -4.25 -9.72 29.72
CA SER A 6 -4.30 -8.43 30.43
C SER A 6 -5.52 -8.30 31.35
N LYS A 7 -6.70 -8.80 30.93
CA LYS A 7 -7.89 -8.86 31.81
C LYS A 7 -7.71 -9.84 32.98
N PHE A 8 -7.07 -10.98 32.77
CA PHE A 8 -6.75 -11.91 33.85
C PHE A 8 -5.81 -11.26 34.88
N LEU A 9 -4.75 -10.59 34.43
CA LEU A 9 -3.80 -9.89 35.31
C LEU A 9 -4.44 -8.76 36.13
N LEU A 10 -5.45 -8.08 35.57
CA LEU A 10 -6.26 -7.08 36.30
C LEU A 10 -7.22 -7.70 37.32
N LEU A 11 -7.69 -8.93 37.08
CA LEU A 11 -8.66 -9.64 37.94
C LEU A 11 -8.01 -10.61 38.92
N LYS A 12 -6.70 -10.88 38.81
CA LYS A 12 -5.99 -11.94 39.55
C LYS A 12 -6.22 -11.88 41.06
N ASP A 13 -6.25 -10.68 41.66
CA ASP A 13 -6.38 -10.50 43.11
C ASP A 13 -7.83 -10.75 43.59
N ALA A 14 -8.83 -10.56 42.71
CA ALA A 14 -10.21 -10.93 42.96
C ALA A 14 -10.43 -12.44 42.76
N ILE A 15 -9.78 -13.04 41.76
CA ILE A 15 -9.79 -14.49 41.51
C ILE A 15 -9.14 -15.23 42.70
N LEU A 16 -7.98 -14.78 43.19
CA LEU A 16 -7.31 -15.36 44.36
C LEU A 16 -8.19 -15.29 45.62
N LYS A 17 -8.90 -14.18 45.85
CA LYS A 17 -9.87 -14.07 46.97
C LYS A 17 -11.02 -15.06 46.81
N ALA A 18 -11.64 -15.13 45.63
CA ALA A 18 -12.72 -16.07 45.36
C ALA A 18 -12.29 -17.55 45.53
N LEU A 19 -11.05 -17.90 45.16
CA LEU A 19 -10.50 -19.24 45.39
C LEU A 19 -10.31 -19.55 46.89
N ILE A 20 -9.88 -18.57 47.70
CA ILE A 20 -9.81 -18.68 49.16
C ILE A 20 -11.22 -18.87 49.76
N ASP A 21 -12.19 -18.07 49.33
CA ASP A 21 -13.59 -18.15 49.81
C ASP A 21 -14.24 -19.50 49.47
N LEU A 22 -13.95 -20.04 48.28
CA LEU A 22 -14.37 -21.37 47.83
C LEU A 22 -13.57 -22.52 48.49
N LYS A 23 -12.51 -22.20 49.26
CA LYS A 23 -11.58 -23.15 49.90
C LYS A 23 -10.83 -24.05 48.91
N GLU A 24 -10.64 -23.57 47.68
CA GLU A 24 -9.89 -24.28 46.65
C GLU A 24 -8.39 -24.25 46.91
N LYS A 25 -7.70 -25.33 46.51
CA LYS A 25 -6.25 -25.49 46.75
C LYS A 25 -5.38 -24.93 45.61
N THR A 26 -5.98 -24.52 44.50
CA THR A 26 -5.27 -23.95 43.36
C THR A 26 -4.77 -22.54 43.69
N MET A 27 -3.47 -22.40 43.91
CA MET A 27 -2.78 -21.11 44.07
C MET A 27 -1.83 -20.90 42.90
N PHE A 28 -1.86 -19.71 42.30
CA PHE A 28 -0.89 -19.33 41.27
C PHE A 28 0.47 -19.03 41.92
N SER A 29 1.54 -19.61 41.38
CA SER A 29 2.90 -19.29 41.76
C SER A 29 3.27 -17.88 41.29
N THR A 30 4.16 -17.19 42.02
CA THR A 30 4.73 -15.90 41.57
C THR A 30 5.36 -16.03 40.19
N TYR A 31 6.10 -17.13 39.96
CA TYR A 31 6.71 -17.45 38.66
C TYR A 31 5.70 -17.57 37.51
N GLU A 32 4.49 -18.08 37.77
CA GLU A 32 3.43 -18.17 36.76
C GLU A 32 2.82 -16.80 36.46
N LEU A 33 2.66 -15.95 37.48
CA LEU A 33 2.21 -14.56 37.31
C LEU A 33 3.26 -13.71 36.57
N ASP A 34 4.54 -13.92 36.84
CA ASP A 34 5.66 -13.26 36.13
C ASP A 34 5.73 -13.71 34.65
N LEU A 35 5.53 -15.01 34.37
CA LEU A 35 5.39 -15.53 33.00
C LEU A 35 4.18 -14.94 32.27
N LEU A 36 3.03 -14.79 32.95
CA LEU A 36 1.86 -14.14 32.37
C LEU A 36 2.08 -12.64 32.13
N GLN A 37 2.91 -11.98 32.95
CA GLN A 37 3.32 -10.59 32.74
C GLN A 37 4.22 -10.44 31.50
N ASP A 38 5.25 -11.29 31.33
CA ASP A 38 6.09 -11.34 30.10
C ASP A 38 5.24 -11.67 28.85
N LEU A 39 4.29 -12.60 28.98
CA LEU A 39 3.32 -12.89 27.91
C LEU A 39 2.48 -11.65 27.57
N SER A 40 2.02 -10.89 28.57
CA SER A 40 1.21 -9.69 28.35
C SER A 40 2.02 -8.55 27.70
N THR A 41 3.26 -8.29 28.12
CA THR A 41 4.10 -7.26 27.47
C THR A 41 4.48 -7.66 26.05
N THR A 42 4.93 -8.91 25.87
CA THR A 42 5.26 -9.51 24.56
C THR A 42 4.09 -9.43 23.57
N LEU A 43 2.89 -9.86 23.99
CA LEU A 43 1.68 -9.79 23.14
C LEU A 43 1.19 -8.36 22.89
N THR A 44 1.45 -7.42 23.80
CA THR A 44 1.10 -6.00 23.61
C THR A 44 1.97 -5.36 22.53
N ILE A 45 3.28 -5.65 22.51
CA ILE A 45 4.19 -5.20 21.44
C ILE A 45 3.70 -5.70 20.07
N VAL A 46 3.39 -6.99 19.96
CA VAL A 46 2.86 -7.59 18.73
C VAL A 46 1.51 -6.99 18.33
N LYS A 47 0.59 -6.77 19.29
CA LYS A 47 -0.71 -6.14 19.04
C LYS A 47 -0.55 -4.75 18.41
N SER A 48 0.25 -3.87 19.02
CA SER A 48 0.50 -2.52 18.52
C SER A 48 1.13 -2.52 17.12
N THR A 49 2.05 -3.45 16.84
CA THR A 49 2.61 -3.62 15.50
C THR A 49 1.55 -4.07 14.49
N VAL A 50 0.74 -5.08 14.81
CA VAL A 50 -0.34 -5.54 13.92
C VAL A 50 -1.34 -4.41 13.66
N GLU A 51 -1.74 -3.66 14.70
CA GLU A 51 -2.66 -2.52 14.57
C GLU A 51 -2.08 -1.40 13.68
N ALA A 52 -0.77 -1.13 13.74
CA ALA A 52 -0.09 -0.17 12.87
C ALA A 52 -0.01 -0.61 11.40
N ILE A 53 0.16 -1.91 11.14
CA ILE A 53 0.19 -2.48 9.77
C ILE A 53 -1.23 -2.63 9.20
N CYS A 54 -2.24 -2.73 10.08
CA CYS A 54 -3.66 -2.80 9.73
C CYS A 54 -4.37 -1.43 9.80
N GLN A 55 -3.70 -0.36 9.36
CA GLN A 55 -4.32 0.96 9.16
C GLN A 55 -4.61 1.18 7.67
N GLU A 56 -5.70 1.88 7.34
CA GLU A 56 -6.05 2.20 5.94
C GLU A 56 -4.92 2.90 5.16
N LYS A 57 -4.13 3.73 5.85
CA LYS A 57 -3.00 4.47 5.26
C LYS A 57 -1.66 3.72 5.34
N ALA A 58 -1.66 2.45 5.78
CA ALA A 58 -0.46 1.65 5.85
C ALA A 58 -0.02 1.22 4.44
N ASN A 59 1.28 1.32 4.19
CA ASN A 59 1.93 0.90 2.95
C ASN A 59 3.16 0.03 3.28
N LEU A 60 3.90 -0.37 2.26
CA LEU A 60 5.06 -1.24 2.42
C LEU A 60 6.20 -0.62 3.28
N LEU A 61 6.33 0.72 3.35
CA LEU A 61 7.29 1.39 4.25
C LEU A 61 6.83 1.38 5.71
N THR A 62 5.55 1.69 5.97
CA THR A 62 5.04 1.68 7.35
C THR A 62 5.08 0.26 7.91
N ALA A 63 4.87 -0.76 7.05
CA ALA A 63 5.02 -2.16 7.41
C ALA A 63 6.46 -2.55 7.77
N ASP A 64 7.46 -2.26 6.93
CA ASP A 64 8.87 -2.54 7.27
C ASP A 64 9.28 -1.81 8.56
N THR A 65 8.87 -0.55 8.71
CA THR A 65 9.14 0.25 9.93
C THR A 65 8.51 -0.34 11.18
N ALA A 66 7.24 -0.80 11.11
CA ALA A 66 6.54 -1.40 12.24
C ALA A 66 7.10 -2.78 12.63
N LEU A 67 7.59 -3.56 11.65
CA LEU A 67 8.30 -4.81 11.88
C LEU A 67 9.69 -4.58 12.49
N GLN A 68 10.44 -3.56 12.03
CA GLN A 68 11.69 -3.14 12.65
C GLN A 68 11.48 -2.74 14.12
N PHE A 69 10.48 -1.89 14.40
CA PHE A 69 10.09 -1.50 15.76
C PHE A 69 9.73 -2.71 16.65
N MET A 70 8.95 -3.67 16.11
CA MET A 70 8.60 -4.90 16.83
C MET A 70 9.83 -5.71 17.23
N VAL A 71 10.77 -5.91 16.31
CA VAL A 71 12.03 -6.63 16.55
C VAL A 71 12.85 -5.94 17.65
N THR A 72 13.02 -4.62 17.58
CA THR A 72 13.74 -3.86 18.61
C THR A 72 13.04 -3.93 19.98
N LYS A 73 11.71 -3.80 20.04
CA LYS A 73 10.98 -3.85 21.33
C LYS A 73 10.93 -5.25 21.95
N LEU A 74 10.89 -6.31 21.14
CA LEU A 74 11.01 -7.68 21.65
C LEU A 74 12.43 -8.02 22.13
N GLN A 75 13.46 -7.37 21.57
CA GLN A 75 14.83 -7.42 22.10
C GLN A 75 14.94 -6.68 23.44
N GLU A 76 14.42 -5.45 23.54
CA GLU A 76 14.43 -4.65 24.78
C GLU A 76 13.69 -5.35 25.95
N ASN A 77 12.53 -5.97 25.69
CA ASN A 77 11.71 -6.62 26.73
C ASN A 77 12.41 -7.82 27.41
N ASN A 78 13.47 -8.39 26.79
CA ASN A 78 14.40 -9.41 27.33
C ASN A 78 13.82 -10.74 27.87
N GLY A 79 12.51 -10.84 28.08
CA GLY A 79 11.82 -12.00 28.65
C GLY A 79 11.97 -13.30 27.86
N VAL A 80 11.68 -14.43 28.52
CA VAL A 80 11.84 -15.78 27.96
C VAL A 80 10.85 -16.01 26.81
N ILE A 81 9.62 -15.50 26.93
CA ILE A 81 8.60 -15.59 25.89
C ILE A 81 8.96 -14.61 24.76
N SER A 82 9.35 -13.38 25.10
CA SER A 82 9.82 -12.37 24.16
C SER A 82 10.92 -12.88 23.23
N ARG A 83 11.94 -13.55 23.79
CA ARG A 83 13.10 -14.09 23.05
C ARG A 83 12.73 -15.23 22.10
N ARG A 84 11.97 -16.22 22.58
CA ARG A 84 11.49 -17.34 21.74
C ARG A 84 10.56 -16.86 20.62
N LEU A 85 9.75 -15.83 20.89
CA LEU A 85 8.90 -15.23 19.87
C LEU A 85 9.71 -14.41 18.87
N LEU A 86 10.72 -13.66 19.31
CA LEU A 86 11.66 -12.94 18.45
C LEU A 86 12.40 -13.88 17.48
N GLU A 87 12.92 -15.01 17.97
CA GLU A 87 13.56 -16.04 17.14
C GLU A 87 12.61 -16.56 16.04
N ALA A 88 11.37 -16.89 16.41
CA ALA A 88 10.37 -17.35 15.46
C ALA A 88 9.92 -16.25 14.47
N LEU A 89 9.75 -15.02 14.93
CA LEU A 89 9.33 -13.89 14.10
C LEU A 89 10.42 -13.43 13.13
N THR A 90 11.68 -13.35 13.56
CA THR A 90 12.79 -12.94 12.68
C THR A 90 13.00 -13.93 11.54
N LEU A 91 12.92 -15.24 11.81
CA LEU A 91 12.88 -16.29 10.79
C LEU A 91 11.70 -16.13 9.82
N ARG A 92 10.49 -15.86 10.33
CA ARG A 92 9.29 -15.67 9.49
C ARG A 92 9.30 -14.38 8.68
N ILE A 93 9.91 -13.31 9.19
CA ILE A 93 10.12 -12.05 8.46
C ILE A 93 11.08 -12.31 7.30
N ALA A 94 12.25 -12.91 7.55
CA ALA A 94 13.22 -13.23 6.50
C ALA A 94 12.64 -14.14 5.40
N GLN A 95 11.75 -15.08 5.75
CA GLN A 95 11.06 -15.97 4.80
C GLN A 95 9.96 -15.30 3.94
N ARG A 96 9.38 -14.17 4.39
CA ARG A 96 8.13 -13.62 3.81
C ARG A 96 8.23 -12.17 3.34
N ARG A 97 9.23 -11.43 3.79
CA ARG A 97 9.49 -10.04 3.39
C ARG A 97 9.89 -9.99 1.92
N GLN A 98 9.14 -9.25 1.10
CA GLN A 98 9.49 -8.97 -0.29
C GLN A 98 10.61 -7.91 -0.34
N THR A 99 11.80 -8.32 0.08
CA THR A 99 12.96 -7.47 0.34
C THR A 99 13.29 -6.53 -0.84
N ASP A 100 13.23 -7.00 -2.07
CA ASP A 100 13.59 -6.20 -3.25
C ASP A 100 12.61 -5.03 -3.47
N LEU A 101 11.29 -5.27 -3.30
CA LEU A 101 10.27 -4.22 -3.39
C LEU A 101 10.38 -3.22 -2.22
N VAL A 102 10.59 -3.74 -1.00
CA VAL A 102 10.75 -2.91 0.22
C VAL A 102 11.98 -2.00 0.11
N CYS A 103 13.11 -2.55 -0.33
CA CYS A 103 14.35 -1.80 -0.49
C CYS A 103 14.29 -0.81 -1.65
N THR A 104 13.69 -1.19 -2.79
CA THR A 104 13.41 -0.26 -3.90
C THR A 104 12.54 0.90 -3.42
N LEU A 105 11.48 0.63 -2.64
CA LEU A 105 10.62 1.69 -2.12
C LEU A 105 11.33 2.57 -1.07
N LYS A 106 12.17 2.01 -0.20
CA LYS A 106 12.97 2.80 0.75
C LYS A 106 13.95 3.73 0.02
N TYR A 107 14.64 3.22 -1.00
CA TYR A 107 15.51 3.99 -1.89
C TYR A 107 14.74 5.14 -2.58
N LEU A 108 13.64 4.81 -3.29
CA LEU A 108 12.81 5.79 -4.00
C LEU A 108 12.10 6.80 -3.08
N HIS A 109 12.02 6.54 -1.77
CA HIS A 109 11.49 7.47 -0.78
C HIS A 109 12.56 8.44 -0.28
N ASN A 110 13.77 7.96 0.05
CA ASN A 110 14.89 8.80 0.44
C ASN A 110 16.24 8.03 0.28
N PRO A 111 17.07 8.34 -0.74
CA PRO A 111 18.29 7.59 -1.02
C PRO A 111 19.36 7.81 0.07
N ASN A 112 19.48 9.05 0.58
CA ASN A 112 20.39 9.37 1.68
C ASN A 112 20.09 8.54 2.94
N LYS A 113 18.81 8.44 3.32
CA LYS A 113 18.39 7.57 4.44
C LYS A 113 18.61 6.09 4.13
N TYR A 114 18.34 5.66 2.89
CA TYR A 114 18.57 4.28 2.46
C TYR A 114 20.05 3.87 2.60
N TYR A 115 20.98 4.73 2.20
CA TYR A 115 22.42 4.46 2.38
C TYR A 115 22.85 4.54 3.86
N LEU A 116 22.28 5.45 4.67
CA LEU A 116 22.61 5.60 6.10
C LEU A 116 22.05 4.52 7.05
N GLU A 117 20.94 3.85 6.73
CA GLU A 117 20.41 2.75 7.57
C GLU A 117 21.45 1.61 7.69
N GLN A 118 21.55 0.94 8.85
CA GLN A 118 22.43 -0.23 8.98
C GLN A 118 21.74 -1.50 8.45
N SER A 119 22.45 -2.33 7.68
CA SER A 119 21.93 -3.63 7.23
C SER A 119 21.92 -4.64 8.37
N SER A 120 20.77 -5.25 8.63
CA SER A 120 20.60 -6.32 9.62
C SER A 120 20.45 -7.67 8.94
N THR A 121 20.75 -8.76 9.65
CA THR A 121 20.45 -10.14 9.20
C THR A 121 18.94 -10.36 8.96
N VAL A 122 18.08 -9.64 9.67
CA VAL A 122 16.61 -9.68 9.52
C VAL A 122 16.11 -8.71 8.45
N PHE A 123 16.85 -7.62 8.23
CA PHE A 123 16.53 -6.56 7.28
C PHE A 123 17.75 -6.25 6.40
N PRO A 124 18.07 -7.14 5.43
CA PRO A 124 19.16 -6.93 4.50
C PRO A 124 18.87 -5.76 3.56
N LYS A 125 19.95 -5.12 3.08
CA LYS A 125 19.92 -4.19 1.95
C LYS A 125 20.08 -4.93 0.62
N VAL A 126 19.81 -4.22 -0.46
CA VAL A 126 19.76 -4.72 -1.84
C VAL A 126 20.65 -3.81 -2.69
N GLY A 127 21.38 -4.39 -3.65
CA GLY A 127 22.25 -3.63 -4.55
C GLY A 127 21.48 -2.85 -5.61
N ASN A 128 22.06 -1.75 -6.11
CA ASN A 128 21.40 -0.85 -7.06
C ASN A 128 20.99 -1.56 -8.36
N ASP A 129 21.67 -2.63 -8.77
CA ASP A 129 21.31 -3.45 -9.94
C ASP A 129 19.93 -4.12 -9.78
N VAL A 130 19.59 -4.58 -8.57
CA VAL A 130 18.29 -5.22 -8.28
C VAL A 130 17.21 -4.15 -8.12
N ILE A 131 17.53 -2.99 -7.54
CA ILE A 131 16.64 -1.82 -7.51
C ILE A 131 16.29 -1.38 -8.94
N THR A 132 17.29 -1.31 -9.82
CA THR A 132 17.11 -1.02 -11.25
C THR A 132 16.17 -2.04 -11.90
N LYS A 133 16.41 -3.35 -11.70
CA LYS A 133 15.56 -4.43 -12.25
C LYS A 133 14.11 -4.32 -11.79
N VAL A 134 13.85 -4.09 -10.50
CA VAL A 134 12.49 -3.89 -9.98
C VAL A 134 11.79 -2.69 -10.66
N ILE A 135 12.51 -1.58 -10.88
CA ILE A 135 11.96 -0.41 -11.59
C ILE A 135 11.68 -0.75 -13.06
N VAL A 136 12.61 -1.44 -13.75
CA VAL A 136 12.43 -1.91 -15.14
C VAL A 136 11.22 -2.84 -15.26
N ASP A 137 11.04 -3.80 -14.34
CA ASP A 137 9.93 -4.74 -14.35
C ASP A 137 8.58 -4.04 -14.12
N ILE A 138 8.52 -3.04 -13.23
CA ILE A 138 7.33 -2.21 -13.02
C ILE A 138 7.00 -1.41 -14.29
N GLN A 139 8.00 -0.82 -14.95
CA GLN A 139 7.83 -0.08 -16.21
C GLN A 139 7.33 -0.99 -17.34
N LYS A 140 7.99 -2.14 -17.56
CA LYS A 140 7.59 -3.15 -18.54
C LYS A 140 6.17 -3.67 -18.29
N LYS A 141 5.80 -3.93 -17.03
CA LYS A 141 4.50 -4.52 -16.67
C LYS A 141 3.31 -3.55 -16.77
N TYR A 142 3.45 -2.31 -16.29
CA TYR A 142 2.31 -1.40 -16.12
C TYR A 142 2.27 -0.23 -17.11
N PHE A 143 3.38 0.12 -17.76
CA PHE A 143 3.46 1.33 -18.60
C PHE A 143 3.76 1.02 -20.08
N ASN A 144 4.54 -0.03 -20.37
CA ASN A 144 4.82 -0.45 -21.74
C ASN A 144 3.69 -1.30 -22.38
N GLN A 145 2.71 -1.77 -21.60
CA GLN A 145 1.54 -2.49 -22.11
C GLN A 145 0.49 -1.54 -22.70
N ARG A 146 0.80 -0.95 -23.85
CA ARG A 146 -0.21 -0.42 -24.78
C ARG A 146 -0.53 -1.48 -25.84
N PRO A 147 -1.58 -2.31 -25.67
CA PRO A 147 -2.06 -3.12 -26.78
C PRO A 147 -2.49 -2.21 -27.93
N SER A 148 -2.20 -2.63 -29.16
CA SER A 148 -2.58 -1.89 -30.35
C SER A 148 -4.11 -1.83 -30.51
N THR A 149 -4.59 -0.80 -31.20
CA THR A 149 -5.97 -0.54 -31.63
C THR A 149 -6.89 -1.76 -31.62
N ILE A 150 -7.88 -1.78 -30.71
CA ILE A 150 -9.00 -2.72 -30.75
C ILE A 150 -9.69 -2.54 -32.09
N THR A 151 -9.47 -3.49 -33.01
CA THR A 151 -10.05 -3.46 -34.35
C THR A 151 -11.37 -4.21 -34.30
N TYR A 152 -12.46 -3.49 -34.00
CA TYR A 152 -13.81 -4.04 -34.08
C TYR A 152 -14.06 -4.54 -35.51
N THR A 153 -14.11 -5.86 -35.66
CA THR A 153 -14.63 -6.56 -36.83
C THR A 153 -15.80 -7.41 -36.33
N GLY A 154 -17.01 -7.00 -36.71
CA GLY A 154 -18.24 -7.45 -36.05
C GLY A 154 -18.99 -8.54 -36.82
N ALA A 155 -19.75 -9.31 -36.04
CA ALA A 155 -20.93 -10.09 -36.41
C ALA A 155 -21.76 -10.14 -35.11
N SER A 156 -22.83 -9.35 -34.97
CA SER A 156 -24.18 -9.57 -35.50
C SER A 156 -24.89 -10.73 -34.75
N ASP A 157 -25.93 -10.51 -33.95
CA ASP A 157 -26.66 -9.26 -33.59
C ASP A 157 -26.74 -9.14 -32.04
N ASP A 158 -27.67 -8.52 -31.29
CA ASP A 158 -29.02 -7.96 -31.47
C ASP A 158 -29.15 -6.55 -30.77
N GLU A 159 -30.37 -6.01 -30.69
CA GLU A 159 -30.76 -4.71 -30.07
C GLU A 159 -30.88 -4.83 -28.52
N ASP A 160 -30.90 -3.78 -27.67
CA ASP A 160 -31.68 -2.54 -27.74
C ASP A 160 -31.12 -1.40 -26.83
N ASP A 161 -31.58 -0.17 -27.03
CA ASP A 161 -30.96 1.08 -26.56
C ASP A 161 -31.60 1.66 -25.27
N MET A 162 -30.82 2.16 -24.29
CA MET A 162 -31.26 3.20 -23.32
C MET A 162 -30.14 3.71 -22.36
N PHE A 163 -29.56 4.89 -22.63
CA PHE A 163 -29.42 5.93 -21.60
C PHE A 163 -29.24 7.35 -22.18
N LEU A 164 -30.00 8.32 -21.67
CA LEU A 164 -29.87 9.75 -21.98
C LEU A 164 -28.57 10.34 -21.35
N ALA A 165 -27.93 11.35 -21.94
CA ALA A 165 -28.23 12.79 -21.79
C ALA A 165 -28.46 13.25 -20.32
N ASP A 166 -28.02 14.43 -19.88
CA ASP A 166 -27.70 15.65 -20.65
C ASP A 166 -26.64 16.51 -19.91
N LEU A 167 -25.99 17.46 -20.59
CA LEU A 167 -25.16 18.49 -19.96
C LEU A 167 -25.30 19.84 -20.71
N GLN A 168 -26.09 20.74 -20.13
CA GLN A 168 -26.68 21.88 -20.84
C GLN A 168 -25.83 23.17 -20.78
N HIS A 169 -25.86 23.94 -21.89
CA HIS A 169 -25.45 25.34 -22.19
C HIS A 169 -24.74 26.26 -21.15
N CYS A 170 -23.91 27.23 -21.57
CA CYS A 170 -24.22 28.45 -22.36
C CYS A 170 -22.95 29.06 -23.01
N GLN A 171 -22.97 30.04 -23.95
CA GLN A 171 -23.88 30.46 -25.06
C GLN A 171 -23.16 31.62 -25.84
N ASN A 172 -23.66 32.03 -27.02
CA ASN A 172 -23.36 33.27 -27.79
C ASN A 172 -21.95 33.43 -28.46
N GLU A 173 -21.73 34.31 -29.46
CA GLU A 173 -22.43 34.52 -30.76
C GLU A 173 -21.62 35.46 -31.72
N GLU A 174 -21.72 35.21 -33.04
CA GLU A 174 -21.56 36.11 -34.22
C GLU A 174 -20.30 36.98 -34.54
N ALA A 175 -20.28 37.47 -35.80
CA ALA A 175 -19.67 38.71 -36.33
C ALA A 175 -18.17 38.82 -36.75
N SER A 176 -17.85 38.23 -37.91
CA SER A 176 -17.11 38.82 -39.08
C SER A 176 -16.17 40.06 -38.98
N ARG A 177 -15.00 39.90 -39.64
CA ARG A 177 -14.21 40.85 -40.50
C ARG A 177 -13.07 41.75 -39.95
N ILE A 178 -11.87 41.44 -40.48
CA ILE A 178 -10.80 42.34 -41.01
C ILE A 178 -9.73 42.92 -40.04
N THR A 179 -8.49 42.41 -40.24
CA THR A 179 -7.16 43.03 -40.06
C THR A 179 -6.74 43.56 -38.68
N ILE A 180 -5.89 42.78 -38.00
CA ILE A 180 -4.49 43.09 -37.58
C ILE A 180 -3.92 41.78 -37.03
N MET A 181 -2.68 41.41 -37.38
CA MET A 181 -2.08 40.19 -36.82
C MET A 181 -1.91 40.33 -35.31
N SER A 182 -2.56 39.45 -34.55
CA SER A 182 -2.65 39.57 -33.10
C SER A 182 -1.44 38.93 -32.41
N ILE A 183 -1.09 39.44 -31.23
CA ILE A 183 -0.14 38.76 -30.31
C ILE A 183 -0.61 37.31 -30.04
N LYS A 184 -1.92 37.04 -30.12
CA LYS A 184 -2.50 35.69 -30.00
C LYS A 184 -2.05 34.74 -31.13
N GLU A 185 -1.80 35.21 -32.35
CA GLU A 185 -1.27 34.39 -33.46
C GLU A 185 0.24 34.16 -33.32
N GLN A 186 0.98 35.16 -32.83
CA GLN A 186 2.40 34.97 -32.51
C GLN A 186 2.56 33.98 -31.34
N LEU A 187 1.68 34.04 -30.35
CA LEU A 187 1.61 33.08 -29.26
C LEU A 187 1.20 31.69 -29.76
N GLN A 188 0.19 31.59 -30.63
CA GLN A 188 -0.23 30.31 -31.22
C GLN A 188 0.89 29.68 -32.02
N LYS A 189 1.58 30.43 -32.88
CA LYS A 189 2.76 29.92 -33.60
C LYS A 189 3.85 29.44 -32.64
N LYS A 190 4.06 30.14 -31.52
CA LYS A 190 5.03 29.71 -30.50
C LYS A 190 4.60 28.43 -29.77
N ILE A 191 3.30 28.28 -29.50
CA ILE A 191 2.68 27.06 -28.97
C ILE A 191 2.82 25.92 -29.99
N ASP A 192 2.63 26.19 -31.28
CA ASP A 192 2.76 25.19 -32.35
C ASP A 192 4.23 24.76 -32.55
N ASP A 193 5.19 25.69 -32.44
CA ASP A 193 6.64 25.42 -32.41
C ASP A 193 7.03 24.60 -31.15
N GLU A 194 6.46 24.89 -29.97
CA GLU A 194 6.66 24.09 -28.74
C GLU A 194 5.96 22.72 -28.80
N MET A 195 4.79 22.62 -29.44
CA MET A 195 4.08 21.35 -29.69
C MET A 195 4.79 20.49 -30.74
N CYS A 196 5.53 21.11 -31.67
CA CYS A 196 6.39 20.43 -32.63
C CYS A 196 7.78 20.08 -32.07
N ALA A 197 8.12 20.49 -30.84
CA ALA A 197 9.36 20.13 -30.15
C ALA A 197 9.37 18.67 -29.65
N ARG A 198 9.03 17.71 -30.54
CA ARG A 198 9.34 16.30 -30.32
C ARG A 198 10.86 16.12 -30.39
N PRO A 199 11.55 15.60 -29.34
CA PRO A 199 12.82 14.95 -29.57
C PRO A 199 12.58 13.74 -30.48
N SER A 200 13.36 13.62 -31.55
CA SER A 200 13.17 12.60 -32.59
C SER A 200 13.53 11.20 -32.09
N THR A 201 12.60 10.52 -31.40
CA THR A 201 12.75 9.12 -30.97
C THR A 201 12.41 8.13 -32.09
N SER A 202 13.20 8.19 -33.17
CA SER A 202 13.61 6.98 -33.88
C SER A 202 14.56 6.19 -32.97
N THR A 203 14.49 4.87 -32.78
CA THR A 203 13.72 3.83 -33.51
C THR A 203 13.09 2.82 -32.52
N ALA A 204 12.91 1.55 -32.92
CA ALA A 204 12.38 0.49 -32.08
C ALA A 204 13.23 0.27 -30.82
N THR A 205 12.57 -0.01 -29.70
CA THR A 205 13.20 -0.14 -28.38
C THR A 205 14.20 -1.29 -28.31
N CYS A 206 15.46 -1.01 -27.98
CA CYS A 206 16.30 -2.00 -27.33
C CYS A 206 15.96 -2.04 -25.83
N GLU A 207 16.12 -3.17 -25.16
CA GLU A 207 15.89 -3.23 -23.70
C GLU A 207 16.95 -2.42 -22.93
N ASP A 208 18.16 -2.29 -23.49
CA ASP A 208 19.28 -1.51 -22.97
C ASP A 208 18.96 -0.01 -22.86
N ASP A 209 18.11 0.54 -23.74
CA ASP A 209 17.76 1.98 -23.74
C ASP A 209 16.95 2.36 -22.49
N LEU A 210 16.03 1.49 -22.06
CA LEU A 210 15.23 1.70 -20.87
C LEU A 210 16.06 1.53 -19.59
N GLU A 211 16.91 0.50 -19.54
CA GLU A 211 17.76 0.25 -18.37
C GLU A 211 18.85 1.33 -18.22
N SER A 212 19.49 1.77 -19.31
CA SER A 212 20.47 2.86 -19.29
C SER A 212 19.83 4.22 -18.93
N SER A 213 18.63 4.50 -19.45
CA SER A 213 17.83 5.66 -19.02
C SER A 213 17.59 5.62 -17.51
N ILE A 214 17.04 4.54 -16.97
CA ILE A 214 16.75 4.41 -15.52
C ILE A 214 18.01 4.54 -14.68
N LYS A 215 19.14 3.94 -15.09
CA LYS A 215 20.44 4.11 -14.41
C LYS A 215 20.90 5.57 -14.38
N MET A 216 20.71 6.33 -15.46
CA MET A 216 20.98 7.77 -15.48
C MET A 216 20.04 8.54 -14.55
N GLN A 217 18.74 8.20 -14.51
CA GLN A 217 17.78 8.83 -13.58
C GLN A 217 18.15 8.55 -12.11
N MET A 218 18.61 7.34 -11.79
CA MET A 218 19.09 6.96 -10.45
C MET A 218 20.39 7.69 -10.07
N ALA A 219 21.38 7.78 -10.97
CA ALA A 219 22.62 8.51 -10.71
C ALA A 219 22.37 10.00 -10.43
N LEU A 220 21.42 10.63 -11.14
CA LEU A 220 20.99 12.00 -10.88
C LEU A 220 20.22 12.12 -9.55
N TYR A 221 19.39 11.14 -9.20
CA TYR A 221 18.66 11.12 -7.93
C TYR A 221 19.60 10.96 -6.71
N ASP A 222 20.63 10.13 -6.82
CA ASP A 222 21.68 9.98 -5.80
C ASP A 222 22.53 11.26 -5.65
N ALA A 223 22.71 12.02 -6.72
CA ALA A 223 23.31 13.36 -6.70
C ALA A 223 22.38 14.45 -6.12
N GLY A 224 21.16 14.10 -5.68
CA GLY A 224 20.21 15.01 -5.04
C GLY A 224 19.24 15.73 -5.99
N ALA A 225 19.17 15.35 -7.27
CA ALA A 225 18.15 15.86 -8.19
C ALA A 225 16.73 15.39 -7.78
N PRO A 226 15.65 16.07 -8.20
CA PRO A 226 14.29 15.55 -8.00
C PRO A 226 14.06 14.23 -8.75
N ARG A 227 13.13 13.40 -8.25
CA ARG A 227 12.76 12.14 -8.91
C ARG A 227 12.20 12.40 -10.30
N GLN A 228 12.72 11.67 -11.27
CA GLN A 228 12.29 11.73 -12.66
C GLN A 228 11.09 10.79 -12.92
N ILE A 229 10.60 10.75 -14.16
CA ILE A 229 9.31 10.14 -14.51
C ILE A 229 9.25 8.66 -14.13
N HIS A 230 10.23 7.84 -14.52
CA HIS A 230 10.17 6.39 -14.29
C HIS A 230 10.29 6.03 -12.80
N LEU A 231 11.13 6.77 -12.06
CA LEU A 231 11.31 6.63 -10.61
C LEU A 231 10.05 7.04 -9.84
N THR A 232 9.36 8.09 -10.30
CA THR A 232 8.11 8.56 -9.68
C THR A 232 6.96 7.59 -9.94
N GLN A 233 6.79 7.14 -11.18
CA GLN A 233 5.83 6.09 -11.53
C GLN A 233 6.03 4.79 -10.72
N ALA A 234 7.29 4.34 -10.56
CA ALA A 234 7.59 3.17 -9.74
C ALA A 234 7.32 3.41 -8.25
N TYR A 235 7.63 4.59 -7.73
CA TYR A 235 7.32 4.99 -6.36
C TYR A 235 5.82 4.98 -6.09
N ASP A 236 5.01 5.57 -6.99
CA ASP A 236 3.56 5.67 -6.82
C ASP A 236 2.89 4.28 -6.87
N VAL A 237 3.31 3.40 -7.80
CA VAL A 237 2.84 2.00 -7.87
C VAL A 237 3.17 1.25 -6.58
N LEU A 238 4.40 1.38 -6.05
CA LEU A 238 4.82 0.72 -4.81
C LEU A 238 4.16 1.31 -3.55
N MET A 239 3.82 2.61 -3.54
CA MET A 239 3.05 3.25 -2.48
C MET A 239 1.59 2.78 -2.43
N CYS A 240 1.02 2.37 -3.56
CA CYS A 240 -0.33 1.82 -3.63
C CYS A 240 -0.47 0.37 -3.12
N ILE A 241 0.63 -0.30 -2.72
CA ILE A 241 0.58 -1.69 -2.22
C ILE A 241 0.19 -1.69 -0.73
N PRO A 242 -1.01 -2.19 -0.35
CA PRO A 242 -1.37 -2.36 1.05
C PRO A 242 -0.61 -3.55 1.64
N PRO A 243 -0.10 -3.46 2.90
CA PRO A 243 0.67 -4.53 3.50
C PRO A 243 -0.19 -5.67 4.07
N THR A 244 -1.52 -5.49 4.19
CA THR A 244 -2.48 -6.49 4.66
C THR A 244 -3.83 -6.40 3.94
N SER A 245 -4.60 -7.48 3.97
CA SER A 245 -5.98 -7.58 3.49
C SER A 245 -7.04 -6.97 4.43
N VAL A 246 -6.63 -6.49 5.61
CA VAL A 246 -7.53 -6.27 6.76
C VAL A 246 -8.58 -5.17 6.54
N GLU A 247 -8.34 -4.18 5.67
CA GLU A 247 -9.39 -3.21 5.28
C GLU A 247 -10.56 -3.89 4.54
N TYR A 248 -10.26 -4.81 3.61
CA TYR A 248 -11.29 -5.58 2.93
C TYR A 248 -12.01 -6.52 3.92
N GLU A 249 -11.26 -7.16 4.83
CA GLU A 249 -11.85 -7.98 5.90
C GLU A 249 -12.77 -7.18 6.84
N ARG A 250 -12.47 -5.90 7.12
CA ARG A 250 -13.35 -4.99 7.88
C ARG A 250 -14.63 -4.67 7.12
N VAL A 251 -14.55 -4.47 5.81
CA VAL A 251 -15.72 -4.27 4.94
C VAL A 251 -16.59 -5.53 4.94
N PHE A 252 -16.03 -6.71 4.66
CA PHE A 252 -16.77 -7.98 4.67
C PHE A 252 -17.35 -8.33 6.07
N SER A 253 -16.58 -8.11 7.14
CA SER A 253 -17.03 -8.37 8.53
C SER A 253 -18.25 -7.53 8.93
N SER A 254 -18.38 -6.32 8.39
CA SER A 254 -19.56 -5.47 8.60
C SER A 254 -20.71 -5.80 7.64
N THR A 255 -20.42 -6.30 6.43
CA THR A 255 -21.45 -6.81 5.50
C THR A 255 -22.04 -8.17 5.94
N LYS A 256 -21.34 -8.92 6.81
CA LYS A 256 -21.74 -10.25 7.35
C LYS A 256 -23.20 -10.36 7.81
N TYR A 257 -23.78 -9.29 8.35
CA TYR A 257 -25.21 -9.27 8.76
C TYR A 257 -26.15 -9.57 7.57
N ILE A 258 -25.81 -9.02 6.40
CA ILE A 258 -26.55 -9.14 5.14
C ILE A 258 -26.18 -10.44 4.40
N CYS A 259 -24.95 -10.97 4.58
CA CYS A 259 -24.55 -12.24 3.98
C CYS A 259 -25.16 -13.47 4.69
N ASN A 260 -25.15 -13.49 6.03
CA ASN A 260 -25.31 -14.75 6.79
C ASN A 260 -26.67 -14.92 7.50
N HIS A 261 -27.45 -13.86 7.73
CA HIS A 261 -28.75 -14.02 8.37
C HIS A 261 -29.84 -14.36 7.35
N LEU A 262 -30.52 -15.51 7.52
CA LEU A 262 -31.60 -15.97 6.63
C LEU A 262 -32.73 -14.95 6.38
N ARG A 263 -32.92 -13.97 7.27
CA ARG A 263 -33.93 -12.90 7.11
C ARG A 263 -33.47 -11.71 6.28
N CYS A 264 -32.17 -11.63 5.96
CA CYS A 264 -31.54 -10.48 5.29
C CYS A 264 -30.62 -10.89 4.13
N LYS A 265 -30.58 -12.19 3.76
CA LYS A 265 -29.70 -12.69 2.69
C LYS A 265 -30.11 -12.11 1.33
N LEU A 266 -29.20 -11.36 0.73
CA LEU A 266 -29.30 -10.90 -0.66
C LEU A 266 -28.69 -11.91 -1.65
N SER A 267 -28.88 -11.71 -2.95
CA SER A 267 -28.09 -12.41 -3.97
C SER A 267 -26.63 -11.97 -3.93
N ASP A 268 -25.74 -12.81 -4.44
CA ASP A 268 -24.31 -12.52 -4.44
C ASP A 268 -23.98 -11.30 -5.32
N ASP A 269 -24.65 -11.14 -6.47
CA ASP A 269 -24.55 -9.93 -7.33
C ASP A 269 -24.94 -8.64 -6.58
N SER A 270 -25.97 -8.73 -5.72
CA SER A 270 -26.42 -7.60 -4.90
C SER A 270 -25.42 -7.26 -3.81
N LEU A 271 -24.75 -8.26 -3.23
CA LEU A 271 -23.71 -8.08 -2.22
C LEU A 271 -22.45 -7.43 -2.82
N ASP A 272 -22.07 -7.83 -4.04
CA ASP A 272 -20.94 -7.23 -4.76
C ASP A 272 -21.24 -5.79 -5.20
N ALA A 273 -22.43 -5.55 -5.79
CA ALA A 273 -22.86 -4.21 -6.16
C ALA A 273 -22.90 -3.25 -4.95
N LEU A 274 -23.44 -3.69 -3.80
CA LEU A 274 -23.44 -2.90 -2.57
C LEU A 274 -22.03 -2.69 -2.00
N SER A 275 -21.15 -3.69 -2.08
CA SER A 275 -19.77 -3.58 -1.61
C SER A 275 -18.95 -2.60 -2.46
N PHE A 276 -19.12 -2.63 -3.78
CA PHE A 276 -18.54 -1.65 -4.71
C PHE A 276 -19.08 -0.23 -4.45
N LEU A 277 -20.40 -0.07 -4.39
CA LEU A 277 -21.07 1.21 -4.17
C LEU A 277 -20.66 1.85 -2.82
N ARG A 278 -20.55 1.04 -1.77
CA ARG A 278 -20.01 1.43 -0.46
C ARG A 278 -18.56 1.92 -0.56
N SER A 279 -17.70 1.19 -1.25
CA SER A 279 -16.28 1.58 -1.45
C SER A 279 -16.18 2.90 -2.21
N HIS A 280 -16.99 3.07 -3.26
CA HIS A 280 -17.08 4.29 -4.06
C HIS A 280 -17.45 5.51 -3.20
N PHE A 281 -18.56 5.46 -2.45
CA PHE A 281 -18.97 6.57 -1.58
C PHE A 281 -18.00 6.80 -0.41
N GLN A 282 -17.35 5.76 0.13
CA GLN A 282 -16.29 5.92 1.13
C GLN A 282 -15.06 6.64 0.58
N ARG A 283 -14.71 6.46 -0.69
CA ARG A 283 -13.62 7.20 -1.36
C ARG A 283 -14.00 8.65 -1.65
N ILE A 284 -15.24 8.92 -2.07
CA ILE A 284 -15.73 10.29 -2.32
C ILE A 284 -15.73 11.12 -1.02
N ARG A 285 -16.27 10.57 0.07
CA ARG A 285 -16.36 11.27 1.38
C ARG A 285 -15.00 11.50 2.08
N LYS A 286 -13.88 11.10 1.45
CA LYS A 286 -12.50 11.36 1.91
C LYS A 286 -11.73 12.33 1.00
N LYS A 287 -12.40 12.89 -0.02
CA LYS A 287 -11.89 13.94 -0.93
C LYS A 287 -12.58 15.30 -0.71
N GLN A 288 -13.53 15.36 0.22
CA GLN A 288 -14.18 16.56 0.76
C GLN A 288 -13.62 16.83 2.15
#